data_AF-A0A4Y8ZYA5-F1
#
_entry.id   AF-A0A4Y8ZYA5-F1
#
_cell.length_a   1.000
_cell.length_b   1.000
_cell.length_c   1.000
_cell.angle_alpha   90.00
_cell.angle_beta   90.00
_cell.angle_gamma   90.00
#
_symmetry.space_group_name_H-M   'P 1'
#
loop_
_entity.id
_entity.type
_entity.pdbx_description
1 polymer ?
#
loop_
_entity_poly.entity_id
_entity_poly.type
_entity_poly.pdbx_seq_one_letter_code
_entity_poly.pdbx_strand_id
1 'polypeptide(L)'
;MLAPVGALAGWHAVKTATVASFASRAPAKAAVLAPNDPQVRIGAAMNEFRARNGDVRAATRVRAIEALDRDALAEEPFLLAAVDALVQRDQARAHRLLLEARRRNPRSRLTRLVLLDRYMQTGRTREAAQEMAALAKLVTRTTDVLVPELTRMAGDPRSLPALRDVLATNPALRDAVLARLATTSTSPDVIVSLAGNAATATSASGWQTALLTRLVEKGDLGRAYRLWQSFGGQATGTGAKSIYDGAFQGRPGLPPFNWRFAANANGVGERVSGGGLQATFYGRADAELAHQLLLLAPGRYRIELTAEGDASGEGSRLVWRLSCHPKGPVLLDLPLTKINFTPRKLGGEFTVPAGGCPAQALTLLGVAAEFPTEQSVTIRDMKIGKSGS
;
A
#
# COMPACT_ATOMS: atom_id res chain seq x y z
N MET A 1 -30.79 17.41 -57.97
CA MET A 1 -30.70 18.46 -56.93
C MET A 1 -30.39 17.88 -55.51
N LEU A 2 -29.54 16.86 -55.37
CA LEU A 2 -29.17 16.26 -54.06
C LEU A 2 -27.72 16.58 -53.61
N ALA A 3 -26.89 17.11 -54.50
CA ALA A 3 -25.50 17.45 -54.23
C ALA A 3 -25.27 18.54 -53.15
N PRO A 4 -26.07 19.63 -53.03
CA PRO A 4 -25.76 20.68 -52.06
C PRO A 4 -26.04 20.27 -50.61
N VAL A 5 -26.99 19.36 -50.38
CA VAL A 5 -27.37 18.90 -49.03
C VAL A 5 -26.30 17.98 -48.43
N GLY A 6 -25.71 17.09 -49.23
CA GLY A 6 -24.63 16.20 -48.79
C GLY A 6 -23.34 16.96 -48.43
N ALA A 7 -22.99 17.99 -49.21
CA ALA A 7 -21.83 18.84 -48.94
C ALA A 7 -22.01 19.68 -47.66
N LEU A 8 -23.21 20.21 -47.40
CA LEU A 8 -23.54 20.93 -46.17
C LEU A 8 -23.51 20.02 -44.94
N ALA A 9 -24.06 18.81 -45.04
CA ALA A 9 -24.03 17.84 -43.95
C ALA A 9 -22.60 17.38 -43.62
N GLY A 10 -21.78 17.10 -44.64
CA GLY A 10 -20.36 16.76 -44.48
C GLY A 10 -19.54 17.90 -43.86
N TRP A 11 -19.75 19.14 -44.32
CA TRP A 11 -19.13 20.33 -43.73
C TRP A 11 -19.53 20.54 -42.27
N HIS A 12 -20.80 20.35 -41.93
CA HIS A 12 -21.27 20.45 -40.55
C HIS A 12 -20.65 19.38 -39.65
N ALA A 13 -20.55 18.13 -40.11
CA ALA A 13 -19.91 17.04 -39.37
C ALA A 13 -18.41 17.27 -39.16
N VAL A 14 -17.70 17.75 -40.19
CA VAL A 14 -16.27 18.10 -40.08
C VAL A 14 -16.09 19.29 -39.15
N LYS A 15 -16.94 20.32 -39.25
CA LYS A 15 -16.90 21.50 -38.37
C LYS A 15 -17.15 21.13 -36.92
N THR A 16 -18.17 20.33 -36.61
CA THR A 16 -18.46 19.90 -35.24
C THR A 16 -17.37 18.98 -34.68
N ALA A 17 -16.84 18.05 -35.47
CA ALA A 17 -15.71 17.20 -35.06
C ALA A 17 -14.43 18.01 -34.81
N THR A 18 -14.16 19.01 -35.67
CA THR A 18 -13.00 19.90 -35.55
C THR A 18 -13.13 20.80 -34.33
N VAL A 19 -14.30 21.42 -34.11
CA VAL A 19 -14.56 22.25 -32.94
C VAL A 19 -14.49 21.42 -31.65
N ALA A 20 -15.08 20.22 -31.62
CA ALA A 20 -14.99 19.34 -30.45
C ALA A 20 -13.54 18.95 -30.11
N SER A 21 -12.68 18.77 -31.12
CA SER A 21 -11.26 18.44 -30.94
C SER A 21 -10.41 19.64 -30.50
N PHE A 22 -10.65 20.82 -31.08
CA PHE A 22 -9.81 22.01 -30.86
C PHE A 22 -10.32 22.96 -29.78
N ALA A 23 -11.62 23.01 -29.46
CA ALA A 23 -12.16 23.96 -28.48
C ALA A 23 -11.53 23.79 -27.08
N SER A 24 -11.18 22.56 -26.71
CA SER A 24 -10.53 22.26 -25.42
C SER A 24 -9.01 22.46 -25.40
N ARG A 25 -8.33 22.32 -26.56
CA ARG A 25 -6.86 22.33 -26.67
C ARG A 25 -6.28 23.62 -27.27
N ALA A 26 -6.99 24.23 -28.22
CA ALA A 26 -6.60 25.44 -28.94
C ALA A 26 -7.86 26.28 -29.30
N PRO A 27 -8.57 26.83 -28.30
CA PRO A 27 -9.81 27.58 -28.52
C PRO A 27 -9.63 28.78 -29.44
N ALA A 28 -8.45 29.40 -29.49
CA ALA A 28 -8.14 30.46 -30.44
C ALA A 28 -8.24 30.01 -31.91
N LYS A 29 -7.81 28.78 -32.22
CA LYS A 29 -7.94 28.21 -33.57
C LYS A 29 -9.38 27.81 -33.88
N ALA A 30 -10.08 27.25 -32.90
CA ALA A 30 -11.50 26.91 -33.04
C ALA A 30 -12.40 28.17 -33.21
N ALA A 31 -12.02 29.29 -32.59
CA ALA A 31 -12.72 30.56 -32.71
C ALA A 31 -12.69 31.18 -34.11
N VAL A 32 -11.68 30.85 -34.93
CA VAL A 32 -11.65 31.26 -36.35
C VAL A 32 -12.77 30.59 -37.14
N LEU A 33 -13.10 29.34 -36.79
CA LEU A 33 -14.07 28.51 -37.52
C LEU A 33 -15.50 28.61 -36.98
N ALA A 34 -15.63 28.79 -35.66
CA ALA A 34 -16.92 28.80 -34.97
C ALA A 34 -16.88 29.73 -33.73
N PRO A 35 -16.78 31.06 -33.91
CA PRO A 35 -16.63 32.00 -32.78
C PRO A 35 -17.83 32.03 -31.82
N ASN A 36 -19.01 31.62 -32.30
CA ASN A 36 -20.25 31.57 -31.54
C ASN A 36 -20.60 30.18 -31.00
N ASP A 37 -19.70 29.21 -31.17
CA ASP A 37 -19.88 27.88 -30.59
C ASP A 37 -19.71 27.94 -29.06
N PRO A 38 -20.61 27.34 -28.27
CA PRO A 38 -20.53 27.38 -26.81
C PRO A 38 -19.21 26.81 -26.29
N GLN A 39 -18.67 25.73 -26.89
CA GLN A 39 -17.42 25.12 -26.44
C GLN A 39 -16.21 26.02 -26.69
N VAL A 40 -16.23 26.83 -27.74
CA VAL A 40 -15.18 27.82 -28.03
C VAL A 40 -15.18 28.93 -26.97
N ARG A 41 -16.36 29.45 -26.61
CA ARG A 41 -16.50 30.49 -25.58
C ARG A 41 -16.05 29.99 -24.21
N ILE A 42 -16.49 28.78 -23.83
CA ILE A 42 -16.08 28.11 -22.59
C ILE A 42 -14.57 27.83 -22.60
N GLY A 43 -14.05 27.25 -23.68
CA GLY A 43 -12.63 26.93 -23.83
C GLY A 43 -11.73 28.17 -23.73
N ALA A 44 -12.13 29.30 -24.32
CA ALA A 44 -11.42 30.57 -24.20
C ALA A 44 -11.38 31.06 -22.75
N ALA A 45 -12.51 31.02 -22.03
CA ALA A 45 -12.56 31.39 -20.62
C ALA A 45 -11.72 30.48 -19.73
N MET A 46 -11.74 29.17 -19.96
CA MET A 46 -10.93 28.22 -19.19
C MET A 46 -9.44 28.30 -19.47
N ASN A 47 -9.04 28.65 -20.69
CA ASN A 47 -7.65 28.95 -20.99
C ASN A 47 -7.19 30.23 -20.30
N GLU A 48 -8.02 31.27 -20.30
CA GLU A 48 -7.73 32.49 -19.55
C GLU A 48 -7.62 32.20 -18.05
N PHE A 49 -8.56 31.43 -17.49
CA PHE A 49 -8.56 31.00 -16.09
C PHE A 49 -7.25 30.31 -15.71
N ARG A 50 -6.76 29.38 -16.54
CA ARG A 50 -5.48 28.69 -16.29
C ARG A 50 -4.29 29.63 -16.44
N ALA A 51 -4.28 30.49 -17.45
CA ALA A 51 -3.17 31.40 -17.73
C ALA A 51 -3.03 32.52 -16.69
N ARG A 52 -4.13 32.89 -16.03
CA ARG A 52 -4.20 34.01 -15.07
C ARG A 52 -4.49 33.53 -13.64
N ASN A 53 -4.07 32.31 -13.30
CA ASN A 53 -4.17 31.74 -11.94
C ASN A 53 -5.56 31.86 -11.29
N GLY A 54 -6.61 31.59 -12.06
CA GLY A 54 -7.99 31.59 -11.59
C GLY A 54 -8.78 32.87 -11.92
N ASP A 55 -8.14 33.89 -12.49
CA ASP A 55 -8.83 35.09 -12.95
C ASP A 55 -9.31 34.96 -14.41
N VAL A 56 -10.47 35.55 -14.71
CA VAL A 56 -11.05 35.65 -16.04
C VAL A 56 -11.70 37.02 -16.17
N ARG A 57 -11.34 37.78 -17.21
CA ARG A 57 -11.95 39.07 -17.53
C ARG A 57 -13.47 38.95 -17.59
N ALA A 58 -14.16 39.96 -17.05
CA ALA A 58 -15.62 39.99 -16.98
C ALA A 58 -16.30 39.68 -18.33
N ALA A 59 -15.83 40.29 -19.42
CA ALA A 59 -16.39 40.04 -20.75
C ALA A 59 -16.21 38.59 -21.24
N THR A 60 -15.07 37.96 -20.98
CA THR A 60 -14.83 36.54 -21.33
C THR A 60 -15.72 35.63 -20.47
N ARG A 61 -15.88 35.95 -19.18
CA ARG A 61 -16.70 35.21 -18.23
C ARG A 61 -18.18 35.24 -18.61
N VAL A 62 -18.73 36.43 -18.90
CA VAL A 62 -20.13 36.60 -19.32
C VAL A 62 -20.45 35.74 -20.55
N ARG A 63 -19.59 35.79 -21.57
CA ARG A 63 -19.76 34.97 -22.78
C ARG A 63 -19.71 33.47 -22.52
N ALA A 64 -18.91 33.02 -21.56
CA ALA A 64 -18.88 31.62 -21.15
C ALA A 64 -20.14 31.22 -20.36
N ILE A 65 -20.70 32.13 -19.56
CA ILE A 65 -21.98 31.89 -18.85
C ILE A 65 -23.15 31.82 -19.83
N GLU A 66 -23.23 32.75 -20.80
CA GLU A 66 -24.23 32.73 -21.88
C GLU A 66 -24.16 31.46 -22.74
N ALA A 67 -23.02 30.76 -22.75
CA ALA A 67 -22.90 29.49 -23.47
C ALA A 67 -23.84 28.41 -22.94
N LEU A 68 -24.32 28.53 -21.68
CA LEU A 68 -25.29 27.61 -21.08
C LEU A 68 -26.62 27.54 -21.84
N ASP A 69 -27.00 28.58 -22.59
CA ASP A 69 -28.21 28.58 -23.41
C ASP A 69 -28.17 27.52 -24.52
N ARG A 70 -26.96 27.10 -24.92
CA ARG A 70 -26.73 26.13 -26.02
C ARG A 70 -25.98 24.88 -25.57
N ASP A 71 -25.29 24.94 -24.44
CA ASP A 71 -24.63 23.81 -23.80
C ASP A 71 -25.02 23.77 -22.33
N ALA A 72 -26.28 23.41 -22.09
CA ALA A 72 -26.88 23.42 -20.77
C ALA A 72 -26.22 22.45 -19.80
N LEU A 73 -25.38 21.51 -20.25
CA LEU A 73 -24.71 20.50 -19.43
C LEU A 73 -23.28 20.86 -19.02
N ALA A 74 -22.65 21.86 -19.65
CA ALA A 74 -21.28 22.28 -19.34
C ALA A 74 -21.10 22.67 -17.85
N GLU A 75 -20.04 22.17 -17.21
CA GLU A 75 -19.76 22.49 -15.81
C GLU A 75 -18.99 23.80 -15.63
N GLU A 76 -18.18 24.19 -16.61
CA GLU A 76 -17.21 25.25 -16.47
C GLU A 76 -17.85 26.63 -16.24
N PRO A 77 -18.97 26.97 -16.89
CA PRO A 77 -19.72 28.18 -16.56
C PRO A 77 -20.10 28.28 -15.07
N PHE A 78 -20.49 27.16 -14.45
CA PHE A 78 -20.81 27.12 -13.01
C PHE A 78 -19.56 27.27 -12.14
N LEU A 79 -18.43 26.68 -12.54
CA LEU A 79 -17.14 26.90 -11.86
C LEU A 79 -16.71 28.36 -11.93
N LEU A 80 -16.80 28.99 -13.09
CA LEU A 80 -16.45 30.40 -13.29
C LEU A 80 -17.37 31.33 -12.48
N ALA A 81 -18.67 31.06 -12.47
CA ALA A 81 -19.62 31.82 -11.65
C ALA A 81 -19.38 31.60 -10.15
N ALA A 82 -18.97 30.41 -9.74
CA ALA A 82 -18.62 30.14 -8.35
C ALA A 82 -17.39 30.92 -7.89
N VAL A 83 -16.34 30.98 -8.71
CA VAL A 83 -15.12 31.74 -8.38
C VAL A 83 -15.42 33.23 -8.26
N ASP A 84 -16.28 33.77 -9.13
CA ASP A 84 -16.75 35.15 -9.02
C ASP A 84 -17.51 35.41 -7.71
N ALA A 85 -18.42 34.50 -7.34
CA ALA A 85 -19.11 34.57 -6.05
C ALA A 85 -18.15 34.49 -4.86
N LEU A 86 -17.03 33.74 -4.95
CA LEU A 86 -16.00 33.72 -3.90
C LEU A 86 -15.28 35.06 -3.78
N VAL A 87 -14.96 35.72 -4.91
CA VAL A 87 -14.36 37.06 -4.93
C VAL A 87 -15.29 38.08 -4.29
N GLN A 88 -16.59 37.96 -4.54
CA GLN A 88 -17.65 38.80 -3.95
C GLN A 88 -17.98 38.43 -2.49
N ARG A 89 -17.28 37.44 -1.91
CA ARG A 89 -17.53 36.89 -0.57
C ARG A 89 -18.93 36.29 -0.36
N ASP A 90 -19.65 35.98 -1.43
CA ASP A 90 -20.93 35.25 -1.39
C ASP A 90 -20.68 33.74 -1.30
N GLN A 91 -20.36 33.28 -0.09
CA GLN A 91 -19.98 31.89 0.19
C GLN A 91 -21.11 30.90 -0.13
N ALA A 92 -22.36 31.27 0.16
CA ALA A 92 -23.51 30.40 -0.04
C ALA A 92 -23.78 30.17 -1.52
N ARG A 93 -23.73 31.22 -2.35
CA ARG A 93 -23.88 31.10 -3.80
C ARG A 93 -22.70 30.35 -4.42
N ALA A 94 -21.48 30.69 -4.03
CA ALA A 94 -20.29 29.95 -4.47
C ALA A 94 -20.41 28.45 -4.15
N HIS A 95 -20.97 28.11 -2.98
CA HIS A 95 -21.16 26.71 -2.59
C HIS A 95 -22.13 25.97 -3.49
N ARG A 96 -23.32 26.53 -3.72
CA ARG A 96 -24.32 25.94 -4.61
C ARG A 96 -23.78 25.77 -6.04
N LEU A 97 -23.09 26.78 -6.56
CA LEU A 97 -22.52 26.75 -7.91
C LEU A 97 -21.42 25.68 -8.07
N LEU A 98 -20.54 25.51 -7.08
CA LEU A 98 -19.53 24.44 -7.10
C LEU A 98 -20.14 23.04 -6.99
N LEU A 99 -21.20 22.88 -6.18
CA LEU A 99 -21.93 21.62 -6.11
C LEU A 99 -22.60 21.29 -7.46
N GLU A 100 -23.16 22.29 -8.13
CA GLU A 100 -23.75 22.13 -9.45
C GLU A 100 -22.69 21.77 -10.49
N ALA A 101 -21.55 22.48 -10.52
CA ALA A 101 -20.43 22.13 -11.38
C ALA A 101 -19.95 20.68 -11.16
N ARG A 102 -19.84 20.24 -9.90
CA ARG A 102 -19.47 18.85 -9.56
C ARG A 102 -20.54 17.84 -9.98
N ARG A 103 -21.82 18.21 -9.89
CA ARG A 103 -22.95 17.36 -10.33
C ARG A 103 -22.89 17.10 -11.83
N ARG A 104 -22.55 18.12 -12.62
CA ARG A 104 -22.43 18.02 -14.08
C ARG A 104 -21.20 17.25 -14.52
N ASN A 105 -20.05 17.55 -13.92
CA ASN A 105 -18.83 16.82 -14.17
C ASN A 105 -18.18 16.36 -12.85
N PRO A 106 -18.54 15.14 -12.38
CA PRO A 106 -17.91 14.54 -11.21
C PRO A 106 -16.42 14.24 -11.39
N ARG A 107 -15.86 14.36 -12.60
CA ARG A 107 -14.43 14.14 -12.87
C ARG A 107 -13.66 15.47 -13.01
N SER A 108 -14.33 16.61 -12.84
CA SER A 108 -13.69 17.93 -12.92
C SER A 108 -12.73 18.15 -11.75
N ARG A 109 -11.42 18.08 -12.05
CA ARG A 109 -10.35 18.24 -11.07
C ARG A 109 -10.36 19.63 -10.42
N LEU A 110 -10.56 20.67 -11.24
CA LEU A 110 -10.56 22.06 -10.77
C LEU A 110 -11.70 22.32 -9.78
N THR A 111 -12.93 21.93 -10.14
CA THR A 111 -14.09 22.07 -9.24
C THR A 111 -13.87 21.35 -7.91
N ARG A 112 -13.32 20.13 -7.95
CA ARG A 112 -13.02 19.36 -6.74
C ARG A 112 -11.92 19.99 -5.88
N LEU A 113 -10.89 20.57 -6.50
CA LEU A 113 -9.84 21.29 -5.76
C LEU A 113 -10.40 22.52 -5.05
N VAL A 114 -11.26 23.31 -5.70
CA VAL A 114 -11.90 24.48 -5.07
C VAL A 114 -12.88 24.04 -3.96
N LEU A 115 -13.60 22.93 -4.14
CA LEU A 115 -14.42 22.37 -3.07
C LEU A 115 -13.57 21.89 -1.88
N LEU A 116 -12.47 21.18 -2.16
CA LEU A 116 -11.54 20.70 -1.14
C LEU A 116 -10.98 21.85 -0.30
N ASP A 117 -10.43 22.87 -0.95
CA ASP A 117 -9.87 24.06 -0.28
C ASP A 117 -10.89 24.68 0.69
N ARG A 118 -12.13 24.87 0.23
CA ARG A 118 -13.19 25.43 1.09
C ARG A 118 -13.59 24.50 2.22
N TYR A 119 -13.71 23.19 1.99
CA TYR A 119 -14.02 22.26 3.06
C TYR A 119 -12.92 22.22 4.10
N MET A 120 -11.65 22.34 3.70
CA MET A 120 -10.53 22.47 4.63
C MET A 120 -10.61 23.78 5.43
N GLN A 121 -10.82 24.91 4.77
CA GLN A 121 -10.93 26.23 5.42
C GLN A 121 -12.12 26.33 6.40
N THR A 122 -13.22 25.62 6.12
CA THR A 122 -14.44 25.65 6.92
C THR A 122 -14.55 24.50 7.93
N GLY A 123 -13.51 23.66 8.06
CA GLY A 123 -13.51 22.52 8.99
C GLY A 123 -14.51 21.41 8.64
N ARG A 124 -14.96 21.33 7.39
CA ARG A 124 -15.89 20.31 6.88
C ARG A 124 -15.14 19.04 6.51
N THR A 125 -14.64 18.34 7.54
CA THR A 125 -13.72 17.21 7.43
C THR A 125 -14.23 16.07 6.55
N ARG A 126 -15.51 15.72 6.65
CA ARG A 126 -16.10 14.60 5.89
C ARG A 126 -16.10 14.90 4.41
N GLU A 127 -16.54 16.09 4.04
CA GLU A 127 -16.61 16.53 2.65
C GLU A 127 -15.20 16.75 2.08
N ALA A 128 -14.27 17.29 2.86
CA ALA A 128 -12.86 17.39 2.47
C ALA A 128 -12.28 16.02 2.13
N ALA A 129 -12.43 15.03 3.01
CA ALA A 129 -11.93 13.67 2.79
C ALA A 129 -12.54 13.02 1.53
N GLN A 130 -13.82 13.26 1.25
CA GLN A 130 -14.47 12.78 0.02
C GLN A 130 -13.86 13.41 -1.25
N GLU A 131 -13.56 14.71 -1.23
CA GLU A 131 -12.91 15.36 -2.37
C GLU A 131 -11.47 14.87 -2.56
N MET A 132 -10.71 14.67 -1.47
CA MET A 132 -9.37 14.08 -1.54
C MET A 132 -9.41 12.70 -2.17
N ALA A 133 -10.33 11.83 -1.76
CA ALA A 133 -10.42 10.49 -2.33
C ALA A 133 -10.80 10.47 -3.81
N ALA A 134 -11.71 11.35 -4.22
CA ALA A 134 -12.04 11.52 -5.64
C ALA A 134 -10.83 12.03 -6.43
N LEU A 135 -10.08 13.01 -5.89
CA LEU A 135 -8.88 13.55 -6.53
C LEU A 135 -7.76 12.52 -6.64
N ALA A 136 -7.54 11.69 -5.62
CA ALA A 136 -6.55 10.62 -5.64
C ALA A 136 -6.84 9.59 -6.77
N LYS A 137 -8.12 9.31 -7.03
CA LYS A 137 -8.54 8.45 -8.16
C LYS A 137 -8.34 9.12 -9.53
N LEU A 138 -8.46 10.44 -9.61
CA LEU A 138 -8.41 11.18 -10.88
C LEU A 138 -6.99 11.59 -11.29
N VAL A 139 -6.06 11.69 -10.33
CA VAL A 139 -4.69 12.14 -10.55
C VAL A 139 -3.73 11.29 -9.74
N THR A 140 -3.07 10.34 -10.40
CA THR A 140 -2.16 9.39 -9.74
C THR A 140 -1.02 10.08 -8.98
N ARG A 141 -0.46 11.16 -9.54
CA ARG A 141 0.60 11.97 -8.89
C ARG A 141 0.13 12.74 -7.65
N THR A 142 -1.18 12.93 -7.46
CA THR A 142 -1.71 13.68 -6.32
C THR A 142 -1.76 12.82 -5.05
N THR A 143 -1.60 11.51 -5.17
CA THR A 143 -1.45 10.58 -4.04
C THR A 143 -0.30 10.99 -3.12
N ASP A 144 0.81 11.48 -3.68
CA ASP A 144 2.00 11.90 -2.92
C ASP A 144 1.74 13.12 -2.01
N VAL A 145 0.77 13.97 -2.39
CA VAL A 145 0.37 15.16 -1.62
C VAL A 145 -0.79 14.84 -0.67
N LEU A 146 -1.74 14.01 -1.09
CA LEU A 146 -2.94 13.71 -0.32
C LEU A 146 -2.71 12.69 0.79
N VAL A 147 -1.88 11.67 0.56
CA VAL A 147 -1.63 10.63 1.57
C VAL A 147 -1.05 11.24 2.86
N PRO A 148 -0.04 12.15 2.81
CA PRO A 148 0.43 12.83 4.02
C PRO A 148 -0.67 13.58 4.77
N GLU A 149 -1.55 14.28 4.06
CA GLU A 149 -2.64 15.05 4.70
C GLU A 149 -3.69 14.12 5.31
N LEU A 150 -4.09 13.05 4.63
CA LEU A 150 -4.98 12.02 5.19
C LEU A 150 -4.34 11.32 6.40
N THR A 151 -3.02 11.10 6.36
CA THR A 151 -2.25 10.57 7.50
C THR A 151 -2.29 11.55 8.68
N ARG A 152 -2.14 12.86 8.44
CA ARG A 152 -2.28 13.90 9.45
C ARG A 152 -3.68 13.93 10.06
N MET A 153 -4.72 13.82 9.23
CA MET A 153 -6.10 13.72 9.67
C MET A 153 -6.35 12.49 10.55
N ALA A 154 -5.71 11.35 10.26
CA ALA A 154 -5.80 10.16 11.10
C ALA A 154 -5.28 10.37 12.53
N GLY A 155 -4.45 11.40 12.75
CA GLY A 155 -4.00 11.81 14.08
C GLY A 155 -5.02 12.61 14.88
N ASP A 156 -6.08 13.16 14.27
CA ASP A 156 -7.17 13.87 14.95
C ASP A 156 -8.36 12.92 15.18
N PRO A 157 -8.72 12.59 16.44
CA PRO A 157 -9.86 11.72 16.75
C PRO A 157 -11.18 12.17 16.11
N ARG A 158 -11.38 13.47 15.92
CA ARG A 158 -12.60 14.03 15.30
C ARG A 158 -12.70 13.69 13.81
N SER A 159 -11.58 13.38 13.16
CA SER A 159 -11.52 13.07 11.73
C SER A 159 -11.64 11.57 11.43
N LEU A 160 -11.48 10.71 12.43
CA LEU A 160 -11.48 9.25 12.25
C LEU A 160 -12.77 8.69 11.63
N PRO A 161 -13.99 9.09 12.03
CA PRO A 161 -15.21 8.56 11.41
C PRO A 161 -15.30 8.90 9.92
N ALA A 162 -14.99 10.15 9.56
CA ALA A 162 -14.96 10.62 8.18
C ALA A 162 -13.92 9.87 7.34
N LEU A 163 -12.72 9.69 7.89
CA LEU A 163 -11.65 8.98 7.21
C LEU A 163 -12.00 7.50 7.01
N ARG A 164 -12.62 6.85 8.00
CA ARG A 164 -13.06 5.45 7.90
C ARG A 164 -14.06 5.26 6.76
N ASP A 165 -15.08 6.10 6.66
CA ASP A 165 -16.09 6.07 5.57
C ASP A 165 -15.43 6.20 4.19
N VAL A 166 -14.49 7.14 4.08
CA VAL A 166 -13.78 7.40 2.83
C VAL A 166 -12.87 6.24 2.47
N LEU A 167 -12.06 5.74 3.39
CA LEU A 167 -11.14 4.64 3.11
C LEU A 167 -11.86 3.32 2.82
N ALA A 168 -13.03 3.09 3.43
CA ALA A 168 -13.85 1.90 3.16
C ALA A 168 -14.28 1.80 1.68
N THR A 169 -14.52 2.93 1.02
CA THR A 169 -14.96 3.00 -0.40
C THR A 169 -13.79 3.22 -1.38
N ASN A 170 -12.55 3.30 -0.89
CA ASN A 170 -11.36 3.60 -1.67
C ASN A 170 -10.18 2.68 -1.29
N PRO A 171 -10.18 1.40 -1.70
CA PRO A 171 -9.17 0.42 -1.26
C PRO A 171 -7.71 0.81 -1.54
N ALA A 172 -7.39 1.28 -2.75
CA ALA A 172 -6.02 1.69 -3.09
C ALA A 172 -5.51 2.86 -2.24
N LEU A 173 -6.39 3.84 -1.96
CA LEU A 173 -6.06 4.97 -1.08
C LEU A 173 -5.90 4.53 0.37
N ARG A 174 -6.79 3.63 0.83
CA ARG A 174 -6.69 3.02 2.15
C ARG A 174 -5.34 2.35 2.33
N ASP A 175 -4.93 1.51 1.39
CA ASP A 175 -3.67 0.76 1.52
C ASP A 175 -2.46 1.70 1.53
N ALA A 176 -2.46 2.77 0.73
CA ALA A 176 -1.42 3.80 0.76
C ALA A 176 -1.36 4.56 2.09
N VAL A 177 -2.51 4.95 2.65
CA VAL A 177 -2.61 5.62 3.96
C VAL A 177 -2.17 4.68 5.08
N LEU A 178 -2.61 3.42 5.08
CA LEU A 178 -2.22 2.44 6.09
C LEU A 178 -0.72 2.13 6.03
N ALA A 179 -0.14 2.00 4.84
CA ALA A 179 1.30 1.80 4.67
C ALA A 179 2.10 2.98 5.25
N ARG A 180 1.63 4.21 5.03
CA ARG A 180 2.25 5.39 5.65
C ARG A 180 2.10 5.35 7.16
N LEU A 181 0.90 5.14 7.70
CA LEU A 181 0.65 5.11 9.14
C LEU A 181 1.46 4.01 9.86
N ALA A 182 1.61 2.84 9.23
CA ALA A 182 2.37 1.71 9.77
C ALA A 182 3.85 2.03 10.04
N THR A 183 4.42 3.03 9.35
CA THR A 183 5.82 3.49 9.54
C THR A 183 5.95 4.72 10.43
N THR A 184 4.85 5.28 10.93
CA THR A 184 4.85 6.47 11.81
C THR A 184 4.73 6.09 13.28
N SER A 185 4.52 7.06 14.19
CA SER A 185 4.22 6.81 15.61
C SER A 185 2.74 6.52 15.88
N THR A 186 1.88 6.45 14.85
CA THR A 186 0.42 6.24 15.02
C THR A 186 0.09 4.94 15.76
N SER A 187 -0.86 5.02 16.69
CA SER A 187 -1.36 3.86 17.46
C SER A 187 -1.81 2.73 16.53
N PRO A 188 -1.41 1.47 16.79
CA PRO A 188 -1.90 0.31 16.05
C PRO A 188 -3.43 0.20 16.01
N ASP A 189 -4.13 0.62 17.07
CA ASP A 189 -5.60 0.53 17.12
C ASP A 189 -6.26 1.45 16.08
N VAL A 190 -5.68 2.64 15.86
CA VAL A 190 -6.15 3.56 14.82
C VAL A 190 -5.95 2.95 13.44
N ILE A 191 -4.78 2.35 13.20
CA ILE A 191 -4.46 1.71 11.91
C ILE A 191 -5.45 0.57 11.63
N VAL A 192 -5.66 -0.33 12.59
CA VAL A 192 -6.61 -1.45 12.46
C VAL A 192 -8.05 -0.94 12.31
N SER A 193 -8.44 0.10 13.03
CA SER A 193 -9.76 0.70 12.94
C SER A 193 -10.04 1.34 11.56
N LEU A 194 -9.01 1.92 10.93
CA LEU A 194 -9.09 2.47 9.57
C LEU A 194 -9.04 1.37 8.50
N ALA A 195 -8.37 0.25 8.77
CA ALA A 195 -8.34 -0.90 7.88
C ALA A 195 -9.72 -1.58 7.76
N GLY A 196 -10.49 -1.63 8.85
CA GLY A 196 -11.80 -2.29 8.90
C GLY A 196 -11.67 -3.75 8.48
N ASN A 197 -12.54 -4.21 7.56
CA ASN A 197 -12.53 -5.59 7.07
C ASN A 197 -11.25 -5.97 6.31
N ALA A 198 -10.43 -5.01 5.87
CA ALA A 198 -9.14 -5.32 5.24
C ALA A 198 -8.08 -5.77 6.24
N ALA A 199 -8.29 -5.55 7.55
CA ALA A 199 -7.39 -6.07 8.58
C ALA A 199 -7.32 -7.60 8.55
N THR A 200 -8.44 -8.27 8.26
CA THR A 200 -8.55 -9.73 8.23
C THR A 200 -8.35 -10.33 6.85
N ALA A 201 -8.05 -9.50 5.84
CA ALA A 201 -7.82 -9.99 4.49
C ALA A 201 -6.54 -10.85 4.45
N THR A 202 -6.64 -12.03 3.84
CA THR A 202 -5.54 -12.99 3.71
C THR A 202 -4.51 -12.57 2.65
N SER A 203 -4.88 -11.65 1.74
CA SER A 203 -3.92 -11.04 0.82
C SER A 203 -3.05 -10.04 1.58
N ALA A 204 -1.80 -10.43 1.82
CA ALA A 204 -0.78 -9.65 2.51
C ALA A 204 -0.64 -8.25 1.90
N SER A 205 -1.18 -7.25 2.59
CA SER A 205 -0.92 -5.86 2.27
C SER A 205 0.37 -5.43 2.97
N GLY A 206 1.24 -4.66 2.29
CA GLY A 206 2.56 -4.30 2.83
C GLY A 206 2.52 -3.57 4.18
N TRP A 207 1.39 -2.91 4.50
CA TRP A 207 1.22 -2.19 5.76
C TRP A 207 1.10 -3.11 6.98
N GLN A 208 0.53 -4.32 6.83
CA GLN A 208 0.39 -5.26 7.96
C GLN A 208 1.76 -5.72 8.42
N THR A 209 2.62 -6.14 7.48
CA THR A 209 4.01 -6.53 7.77
C THR A 209 4.78 -5.38 8.39
N ALA A 210 4.68 -4.16 7.84
CA ALA A 210 5.35 -2.98 8.40
C ALA A 210 4.89 -2.68 9.85
N LEU A 211 3.59 -2.80 10.13
CA LEU A 211 3.03 -2.61 11.47
C LEU A 211 3.56 -3.66 12.46
N LEU A 212 3.62 -4.93 12.05
CA LEU A 212 4.15 -6.01 12.88
C LEU A 212 5.64 -5.80 13.17
N THR A 213 6.45 -5.52 12.15
CA THR A 213 7.88 -5.22 12.31
C THR A 213 8.11 -4.07 13.28
N ARG A 214 7.38 -2.96 13.12
CA ARG A 214 7.47 -1.80 14.05
C ARG A 214 7.15 -2.19 15.49
N LEU A 215 6.14 -3.02 15.72
CA LEU A 215 5.77 -3.45 17.07
C LEU A 215 6.83 -4.36 17.69
N VAL A 216 7.41 -5.25 16.89
CA VAL A 216 8.53 -6.12 17.30
C VAL A 216 9.75 -5.28 17.66
N GLU A 217 10.14 -4.32 16.82
CA GLU A 217 11.27 -3.40 17.06
C GLU A 217 11.07 -2.56 18.33
N LYS A 218 9.83 -2.17 18.64
CA LYS A 218 9.46 -1.47 19.88
C LYS A 218 9.38 -2.39 21.11
N GLY A 219 9.53 -3.70 20.95
CA GLY A 219 9.42 -4.68 22.02
C GLY A 219 7.99 -5.04 22.44
N ASP A 220 6.95 -4.53 21.76
CA ASP A 220 5.55 -4.86 22.03
C ASP A 220 5.15 -6.18 21.33
N LEU A 221 5.89 -7.24 21.68
CA LEU A 221 5.81 -8.57 21.08
C LEU A 221 4.43 -9.22 21.28
N GLY A 222 3.85 -9.04 22.47
CA GLY A 222 2.54 -9.59 22.80
C GLY A 222 1.44 -9.00 21.93
N ARG A 223 1.46 -7.69 21.68
CA ARG A 223 0.51 -7.04 20.78
C ARG A 223 0.77 -7.38 19.32
N ALA A 224 2.04 -7.41 18.90
CA ALA A 224 2.42 -7.82 17.55
C ALA A 224 1.86 -9.21 17.23
N TYR A 225 2.03 -10.17 18.14
CA TYR A 225 1.55 -11.53 17.95
C TYR A 225 0.02 -11.63 17.91
N ARG A 226 -0.71 -10.93 18.79
CA ARG A 226 -2.18 -10.88 18.73
C ARG A 226 -2.70 -10.28 17.42
N LEU A 227 -2.05 -9.22 16.92
CA LEU A 227 -2.41 -8.64 15.62
C LEU A 227 -2.10 -9.60 14.48
N TRP A 228 -0.95 -10.27 14.50
CA TRP A 228 -0.62 -11.29 13.52
C TRP A 228 -1.66 -12.41 13.46
N GLN A 229 -2.19 -12.85 14.61
CA GLN A 229 -3.30 -13.81 14.66
C GLN A 229 -4.56 -13.27 13.96
N SER A 230 -4.88 -11.99 14.16
CA SER A 230 -6.02 -11.33 13.50
C SER A 230 -5.83 -11.15 11.98
N PHE A 231 -4.57 -11.11 11.51
CA PHE A 231 -4.22 -10.98 10.09
C PHE A 231 -4.18 -12.32 9.34
N GLY A 232 -4.70 -13.40 9.94
CA GLY A 232 -4.75 -14.73 9.34
C GLY A 232 -3.71 -15.71 9.88
N GLY A 233 -2.85 -15.30 10.83
CA GLY A 233 -1.93 -16.17 11.55
C GLY A 233 -2.64 -17.15 12.49
N GLN A 234 -3.23 -18.21 11.94
CA GLN A 234 -3.93 -19.21 12.74
C GLN A 234 -2.93 -20.19 13.36
N ALA A 235 -2.39 -19.81 14.52
CA ALA A 235 -1.64 -20.72 15.37
C ALA A 235 -2.62 -21.65 16.10
N THR A 236 -2.87 -22.83 15.56
CA THR A 236 -3.73 -23.86 16.17
C THR A 236 -2.93 -24.78 17.10
N GLY A 237 -3.52 -25.15 18.25
CA GLY A 237 -2.99 -26.16 19.17
C GLY A 237 -2.12 -25.62 20.33
N THR A 238 -1.64 -26.55 21.17
CA THR A 238 -0.81 -26.31 22.37
C THR A 238 0.56 -25.71 22.07
N GLY A 239 0.96 -25.65 20.79
CA GLY A 239 2.21 -25.08 20.30
C GLY A 239 2.08 -23.69 19.68
N ALA A 240 1.05 -22.90 20.04
CA ALA A 240 0.75 -21.63 19.38
C ALA A 240 1.97 -20.67 19.28
N LYS A 241 2.95 -20.77 20.18
CA LYS A 241 4.17 -19.95 20.19
C LYS A 241 5.46 -20.68 19.75
N SER A 242 5.32 -21.85 19.14
CA SER A 242 6.41 -22.63 18.52
C SER A 242 6.59 -22.24 17.05
N ILE A 243 7.34 -23.05 16.29
CA ILE A 243 7.56 -22.86 14.86
C ILE A 243 6.22 -22.91 14.11
N TYR A 244 5.90 -21.83 13.41
CA TYR A 244 4.77 -21.73 12.51
C TYR A 244 5.14 -22.29 11.14
N ASP A 245 4.25 -23.08 10.52
CA ASP A 245 4.45 -23.63 9.18
C ASP A 245 5.79 -24.40 9.02
N GLY A 246 6.16 -25.22 10.01
CA GLY A 246 7.44 -25.95 10.01
C GLY A 246 7.57 -27.07 8.97
N ALA A 247 6.46 -27.50 8.36
CA ALA A 247 6.46 -28.35 7.16
C ALA A 247 6.62 -27.54 5.86
N PHE A 248 6.66 -26.21 5.98
CA PHE A 248 6.74 -25.26 4.89
C PHE A 248 5.66 -25.49 3.81
N GLN A 249 4.40 -25.61 4.21
CA GLN A 249 3.27 -25.84 3.29
C GLN A 249 2.65 -24.56 2.71
N GLY A 250 3.09 -23.38 3.16
CA GLY A 250 2.53 -22.10 2.68
C GLY A 250 1.31 -21.67 3.47
N ARG A 251 1.29 -21.98 4.78
CA ARG A 251 0.17 -21.61 5.63
C ARG A 251 -0.01 -20.08 5.68
N PRO A 252 -1.26 -19.57 5.74
CA PRO A 252 -1.53 -18.13 5.79
C PRO A 252 -0.91 -17.45 7.01
N GLY A 253 -0.21 -16.35 6.81
CA GLY A 253 0.36 -15.57 7.90
C GLY A 253 1.50 -14.69 7.41
N LEU A 254 1.77 -13.62 8.15
CA LEU A 254 2.75 -12.62 7.75
C LEU A 254 4.06 -12.77 8.54
N PRO A 255 5.22 -12.41 7.95
CA PRO A 255 6.42 -12.13 8.74
C PRO A 255 6.15 -11.04 9.79
N PRO A 256 6.88 -11.04 10.93
CA PRO A 256 8.01 -11.93 11.22
C PRO A 256 7.64 -13.26 11.87
N PHE A 257 6.36 -13.50 12.22
CA PHE A 257 5.92 -14.74 12.88
C PHE A 257 5.63 -15.89 11.92
N ASN A 258 5.44 -15.61 10.63
CA ASN A 258 5.56 -16.61 9.55
C ASN A 258 6.94 -16.51 8.89
N TRP A 259 7.31 -17.53 8.11
CA TRP A 259 8.58 -17.56 7.40
C TRP A 259 8.75 -16.38 6.44
N ARG A 260 9.88 -15.70 6.58
CA ARG A 260 10.45 -14.83 5.56
C ARG A 260 11.60 -15.57 4.89
N PHE A 261 11.57 -15.65 3.57
CA PHE A 261 12.67 -16.21 2.79
C PHE A 261 13.43 -15.08 2.08
N ALA A 262 14.70 -15.30 1.80
CA ALA A 262 15.54 -14.33 1.11
C ALA A 262 16.15 -14.95 -0.15
N ALA A 263 16.21 -14.15 -1.22
CA ALA A 263 16.92 -14.47 -2.44
C ALA A 263 17.85 -13.29 -2.76
N ASN A 264 19.16 -13.55 -2.75
CA ASN A 264 20.20 -12.54 -3.00
C ASN A 264 21.41 -13.16 -3.70
N ALA A 265 22.44 -12.34 -3.96
CA ALA A 265 23.63 -12.78 -4.70
C ALA A 265 24.48 -13.87 -4.00
N ASN A 266 24.25 -14.12 -2.71
CA ASN A 266 24.99 -15.09 -1.90
C ASN A 266 24.18 -16.36 -1.59
N GLY A 267 22.88 -16.37 -1.86
CA GLY A 267 22.05 -17.56 -1.71
C GLY A 267 20.56 -17.29 -1.86
N VAL A 268 19.81 -18.38 -1.92
CA VAL A 268 18.36 -18.39 -2.05
C VAL A 268 17.77 -19.37 -1.05
N GLY A 269 16.83 -18.92 -0.25
CA GLY A 269 15.86 -19.76 0.44
C GLY A 269 14.52 -19.63 -0.25
N GLU A 270 13.86 -20.75 -0.53
CA GLU A 270 12.52 -20.75 -1.09
C GLU A 270 11.73 -21.99 -0.68
N ARG A 271 10.42 -21.88 -0.82
CA ARG A 271 9.51 -22.98 -0.55
C ARG A 271 9.36 -23.84 -1.80
N VAL A 272 9.43 -25.16 -1.64
CA VAL A 272 9.20 -26.09 -2.76
C VAL A 272 7.73 -26.51 -2.84
N SER A 273 7.28 -26.82 -4.05
CA SER A 273 5.92 -27.36 -4.27
C SER A 273 5.74 -28.67 -3.50
N GLY A 274 4.61 -28.83 -2.81
CA GLY A 274 4.35 -29.98 -1.94
C GLY A 274 4.92 -29.87 -0.53
N GLY A 275 5.56 -28.75 -0.18
CA GLY A 275 6.11 -28.47 1.15
C GLY A 275 7.61 -28.71 1.24
N GLY A 276 8.25 -28.13 2.24
CA GLY A 276 9.71 -28.08 2.40
C GLY A 276 10.33 -26.71 2.08
N LEU A 277 11.51 -26.47 2.64
CA LEU A 277 12.37 -25.31 2.39
C LEU A 277 13.60 -25.76 1.61
N GLN A 278 13.75 -25.30 0.37
CA GLN A 278 14.98 -25.43 -0.39
C GLN A 278 15.88 -24.22 -0.09
N ALA A 279 17.12 -24.48 0.28
CA ALA A 279 18.11 -23.47 0.58
C ALA A 279 19.41 -23.77 -0.16
N THR A 280 19.82 -22.83 -1.01
CA THR A 280 21.09 -22.86 -1.74
C THR A 280 21.95 -21.70 -1.29
N PHE A 281 23.18 -21.97 -0.89
CA PHE A 281 24.17 -20.99 -0.45
C PHE A 281 25.41 -21.08 -1.31
N TYR A 282 25.86 -19.97 -1.89
CA TYR A 282 26.96 -19.93 -2.85
C TYR A 282 28.35 -19.73 -2.21
N GLY A 283 28.42 -19.53 -0.89
CA GLY A 283 29.68 -19.51 -0.14
C GLY A 283 30.49 -18.21 -0.16
N ARG A 284 30.11 -17.21 -0.97
CA ARG A 284 30.94 -16.00 -1.21
C ARG A 284 30.99 -15.02 -0.05
N ALA A 285 29.89 -14.89 0.69
CA ALA A 285 29.75 -14.05 1.87
C ALA A 285 28.57 -14.57 2.68
N ASP A 286 28.52 -14.23 3.97
CA ASP A 286 27.41 -14.63 4.84
C ASP A 286 26.06 -14.21 4.28
N ALA A 287 25.05 -15.05 4.46
CA ALA A 287 23.70 -14.82 3.96
C ALA A 287 22.63 -15.32 4.92
N GLU A 288 21.58 -14.54 5.13
CA GLU A 288 20.32 -15.04 5.69
C GLU A 288 19.48 -15.63 4.55
N LEU A 289 18.96 -16.84 4.74
CA LEU A 289 18.17 -17.56 3.73
C LEU A 289 16.71 -17.73 4.16
N ALA A 290 16.48 -17.91 5.47
CA ALA A 290 15.14 -18.01 6.05
C ALA A 290 15.13 -17.45 7.47
N HIS A 291 14.02 -16.84 7.88
CA HIS A 291 13.85 -16.26 9.20
C HIS A 291 12.40 -16.39 9.71
N GLN A 292 12.27 -16.71 11.00
CA GLN A 292 11.01 -16.64 11.74
C GLN A 292 11.26 -16.22 13.20
N LEU A 293 10.38 -15.37 13.73
CA LEU A 293 10.39 -14.94 15.12
C LEU A 293 9.45 -15.82 15.96
N LEU A 294 9.95 -16.32 17.09
CA LEU A 294 9.26 -17.21 18.02
C LEU A 294 9.03 -16.52 19.37
N LEU A 295 8.05 -17.01 20.14
CA LEU A 295 7.71 -16.50 21.47
C LEU A 295 7.68 -17.64 22.52
N LEU A 296 8.73 -18.46 22.52
CA LEU A 296 8.86 -19.56 23.47
C LEU A 296 8.94 -19.00 24.89
N ALA A 297 8.24 -19.65 25.82
CA ALA A 297 8.37 -19.37 27.24
C ALA A 297 9.74 -19.84 27.75
N PRO A 298 10.20 -19.36 28.93
CA PRO A 298 11.37 -19.93 29.57
C PRO A 298 11.25 -21.44 29.77
N GLY A 299 12.33 -22.18 29.52
CA GLY A 299 12.34 -23.64 29.65
C GLY A 299 13.37 -24.34 28.78
N ARG A 300 13.41 -25.67 28.88
CA ARG A 300 14.25 -26.54 28.05
C ARG A 300 13.46 -27.04 26.85
N TYR A 301 14.10 -27.01 25.69
CA TYR A 301 13.48 -27.32 24.41
C TYR A 301 14.41 -28.16 23.55
N ARG A 302 13.81 -28.84 22.58
CA ARG A 302 14.49 -29.57 21.51
C ARG A 302 13.93 -29.13 20.17
N ILE A 303 14.81 -28.76 19.25
CA ILE A 303 14.48 -28.59 17.83
C ILE A 303 14.76 -29.90 17.10
N GLU A 304 13.87 -30.25 16.17
CA GLU A 304 14.03 -31.40 15.29
C GLU A 304 13.63 -31.00 13.86
N LEU A 305 14.35 -31.53 12.87
CA LEU A 305 14.09 -31.34 11.45
C LEU A 305 14.61 -32.53 10.64
N THR A 306 14.13 -32.67 9.41
CA THR A 306 14.69 -33.59 8.41
C THR A 306 15.35 -32.77 7.30
N ALA A 307 16.55 -33.15 6.88
CA ALA A 307 17.25 -32.51 5.77
C ALA A 307 17.86 -33.54 4.80
N GLU A 308 17.87 -33.20 3.53
CA GLU A 308 18.51 -33.94 2.43
C GLU A 308 19.13 -32.95 1.43
N GLY A 309 20.09 -33.38 0.63
CA GLY A 309 20.74 -32.53 -0.38
C GLY A 309 22.26 -32.69 -0.38
N ASP A 310 22.96 -31.66 -0.81
CA ASP A 310 24.42 -31.59 -0.82
C ASP A 310 24.91 -30.50 0.14
N ALA A 311 25.15 -30.90 1.39
CA ALA A 311 25.82 -30.05 2.36
C ALA A 311 26.81 -30.86 3.21
N SER A 312 28.04 -30.95 2.71
CA SER A 312 29.15 -31.58 3.43
C SER A 312 29.45 -30.86 4.74
N GLY A 313 29.32 -29.52 4.75
CA GLY A 313 29.82 -28.65 5.81
C GLY A 313 31.33 -28.42 5.75
N GLU A 314 32.00 -28.84 4.66
CA GLU A 314 33.41 -28.52 4.38
C GLU A 314 33.49 -27.20 3.62
N GLY A 315 34.31 -26.27 4.12
CA GLY A 315 34.32 -24.89 3.63
C GLY A 315 33.09 -24.14 4.12
N SER A 316 32.27 -23.66 3.19
CA SER A 316 31.00 -23.00 3.49
C SER A 316 30.06 -23.91 4.26
N ARG A 317 29.22 -23.33 5.13
CA ARG A 317 28.27 -24.11 5.92
C ARG A 317 26.91 -23.46 6.04
N LEU A 318 25.88 -24.29 6.11
CA LEU A 318 24.54 -23.89 6.50
C LEU A 318 24.33 -24.13 7.99
N VAL A 319 23.79 -23.14 8.71
CA VAL A 319 23.59 -23.20 10.16
C VAL A 319 22.20 -22.68 10.51
N TRP A 320 21.43 -23.49 11.23
CA TRP A 320 20.27 -23.00 11.95
C TRP A 320 20.73 -22.34 13.25
N ARG A 321 20.50 -21.04 13.37
CA ARG A 321 20.80 -20.26 14.57
C ARG A 321 19.51 -19.86 15.25
N LEU A 322 19.44 -20.12 16.56
CA LEU A 322 18.41 -19.61 17.44
C LEU A 322 19.05 -18.65 18.44
N SER A 323 18.60 -17.40 18.49
CA SER A 323 19.12 -16.39 19.42
C SER A 323 18.00 -15.58 20.08
N CYS A 324 18.29 -14.97 21.22
CA CYS A 324 17.35 -14.05 21.86
C CYS A 324 17.21 -12.73 21.09
N HIS A 325 15.98 -12.26 20.95
CA HIS A 325 15.61 -11.01 20.26
C HIS A 325 15.04 -9.98 21.25
N PRO A 326 15.29 -8.67 21.10
CA PRO A 326 16.02 -8.00 20.01
C PRO A 326 17.55 -8.09 20.09
N LYS A 327 18.08 -8.35 21.28
CA LYS A 327 19.50 -8.59 21.52
C LYS A 327 19.64 -9.59 22.64
N GLY A 328 20.55 -10.55 22.48
CA GLY A 328 20.86 -11.51 23.51
C GLY A 328 21.72 -12.65 23.00
N PRO A 329 21.95 -13.67 23.86
CA PRO A 329 22.83 -14.77 23.52
C PRO A 329 22.25 -15.65 22.40
N VAL A 330 23.15 -16.35 21.70
CA VAL A 330 22.80 -17.50 20.88
C VAL A 330 22.43 -18.65 21.82
N LEU A 331 21.25 -19.22 21.62
CA LEU A 331 20.71 -20.35 22.39
C LEU A 331 21.06 -21.69 21.75
N LEU A 332 21.17 -21.71 20.42
CA LEU A 332 21.51 -22.89 19.63
C LEU A 332 22.16 -22.47 18.32
N ASP A 333 23.25 -23.16 17.96
CA ASP A 333 23.76 -23.24 16.59
C ASP A 333 23.74 -24.71 16.17
N LEU A 334 22.91 -25.04 15.18
CA LEU A 334 22.77 -26.38 14.63
C LEU A 334 23.32 -26.39 13.18
N PRO A 335 24.59 -26.79 12.99
CA PRO A 335 25.18 -26.84 11.66
C PRO A 335 24.63 -28.03 10.86
N LEU A 336 24.33 -27.81 9.58
CA LEU A 336 23.88 -28.82 8.63
C LEU A 336 25.11 -29.45 7.96
N THR A 337 25.74 -30.41 8.65
CA THR A 337 26.94 -31.10 8.16
C THR A 337 26.64 -32.54 7.75
N LYS A 338 27.37 -33.06 6.77
CA LYS A 338 27.23 -34.44 6.28
C LYS A 338 25.78 -34.74 5.87
N ILE A 339 25.15 -33.82 5.15
CA ILE A 339 23.88 -34.01 4.49
C ILE A 339 24.16 -34.51 3.07
N ASN A 340 23.49 -35.59 2.71
CA ASN A 340 23.53 -36.19 1.37
C ASN A 340 22.08 -36.33 0.86
N PHE A 341 21.89 -36.91 -0.34
CA PHE A 341 20.58 -37.12 -0.95
C PHE A 341 19.71 -38.19 -0.25
N THR A 342 20.04 -38.58 0.97
CA THR A 342 19.19 -39.42 1.82
C THR A 342 18.63 -38.58 2.97
N PRO A 343 17.30 -38.59 3.21
CA PRO A 343 16.69 -37.88 4.33
C PRO A 343 17.35 -38.22 5.66
N ARG A 344 17.84 -37.19 6.36
CA ARG A 344 18.48 -37.31 7.66
C ARG A 344 17.78 -36.45 8.70
N LYS A 345 17.48 -37.06 9.85
CA LYS A 345 16.99 -36.33 11.03
C LYS A 345 18.14 -35.64 11.75
N LEU A 346 17.93 -34.38 12.06
CA LEU A 346 18.84 -33.54 12.82
C LEU A 346 18.08 -32.89 13.98
N GLY A 347 18.79 -32.55 15.04
CA GLY A 347 18.19 -31.85 16.16
C GLY A 347 19.22 -31.43 17.20
N GLY A 348 18.80 -30.56 18.09
CA GLY A 348 19.62 -30.01 19.16
C GLY A 348 18.75 -29.57 20.33
N GLU A 349 19.34 -29.57 21.52
CA GLU A 349 18.69 -29.08 22.73
C GLU A 349 19.15 -27.66 23.05
N PHE A 350 18.26 -26.86 23.62
CA PHE A 350 18.56 -25.51 24.06
C PHE A 350 17.69 -25.10 25.24
N THR A 351 18.10 -24.04 25.93
CA THR A 351 17.35 -23.48 27.07
C THR A 351 17.04 -22.02 26.80
N VAL A 352 15.76 -21.66 26.91
CA VAL A 352 15.32 -20.26 26.94
C VAL A 352 15.43 -19.76 28.38
N PRO A 353 16.24 -18.73 28.65
CA PRO A 353 16.44 -18.23 30.02
C PRO A 353 15.16 -17.59 30.57
N ALA A 354 15.05 -17.54 31.91
CA ALA A 354 13.91 -16.94 32.61
C ALA A 354 13.75 -15.43 32.35
N GLY A 355 14.83 -14.75 31.99
CA GLY A 355 14.84 -13.31 31.68
C GLY A 355 15.78 -12.99 30.52
N GLY A 356 15.65 -11.78 29.96
CA GLY A 356 16.50 -11.30 28.86
C GLY A 356 16.26 -11.96 27.50
N CYS A 357 15.17 -12.71 27.34
CA CYS A 357 14.85 -13.41 26.10
C CYS A 357 13.33 -13.41 25.81
N PRO A 358 12.72 -12.24 25.56
CA PRO A 358 11.26 -12.13 25.39
C PRO A 358 10.77 -12.72 24.06
N ALA A 359 11.66 -12.89 23.08
CA ALA A 359 11.42 -13.58 21.81
C ALA A 359 12.72 -14.28 21.35
N GLN A 360 12.59 -15.20 20.39
CA GLN A 360 13.72 -15.89 19.78
C GLN A 360 13.68 -15.74 18.26
N ALA A 361 14.81 -15.38 17.65
CA ALA A 361 14.96 -15.34 16.20
C ALA A 361 15.54 -16.69 15.73
N LEU A 362 14.76 -17.43 14.94
CA LEU A 362 15.20 -18.64 14.27
C LEU A 362 15.59 -18.31 12.84
N THR A 363 16.87 -18.47 12.51
CA THR A 363 17.44 -18.03 11.24
C THR A 363 18.26 -19.13 10.60
N LEU A 364 18.05 -19.38 9.30
CA LEU A 364 18.96 -20.18 8.49
C LEU A 364 20.01 -19.26 7.89
N LEU A 365 21.26 -19.49 8.27
CA LEU A 365 22.41 -18.73 7.84
C LEU A 365 23.28 -19.58 6.92
N GLY A 366 23.72 -19.01 5.81
CA GLY A 366 24.93 -19.42 5.11
C GLY A 366 26.11 -18.68 5.71
N VAL A 367 27.12 -19.42 6.17
CA VAL A 367 28.36 -18.87 6.71
C VAL A 367 29.49 -19.16 5.73
N ALA A 368 30.11 -18.10 5.24
CA ALA A 368 31.20 -18.20 4.27
C ALA A 368 32.47 -18.80 4.89
N ALA A 369 33.31 -19.34 4.03
CA ALA A 369 34.64 -19.82 4.39
C ALA A 369 35.69 -19.22 3.45
N GLU A 370 36.96 -19.39 3.81
CA GLU A 370 38.09 -18.94 2.98
C GLU A 370 38.07 -19.54 1.58
N PHE A 371 37.60 -20.79 1.46
CA PHE A 371 37.36 -21.47 0.19
C PHE A 371 35.85 -21.70 0.01
N PRO A 372 35.16 -20.84 -0.77
CA PRO A 372 33.73 -20.95 -0.99
C PRO A 372 33.34 -22.28 -1.64
N THR A 373 32.48 -23.02 -0.97
CA THR A 373 31.77 -24.18 -1.52
C THR A 373 30.29 -23.85 -1.60
N GLU A 374 29.61 -24.34 -2.64
CA GLU A 374 28.15 -24.29 -2.71
C GLU A 374 27.56 -25.31 -1.72
N GLN A 375 26.47 -24.96 -1.06
CA GLN A 375 25.72 -25.87 -0.18
C GLN A 375 24.24 -25.80 -0.57
N SER A 376 23.59 -26.94 -0.78
CA SER A 376 22.19 -27.01 -1.23
C SER A 376 21.43 -28.06 -0.43
N VAL A 377 20.36 -27.67 0.26
CA VAL A 377 19.55 -28.58 1.09
C VAL A 377 18.07 -28.36 0.89
N THR A 378 17.30 -29.43 1.06
CA THR A 378 15.86 -29.39 1.30
C THR A 378 15.58 -29.78 2.75
N ILE A 379 14.88 -28.91 3.48
CA ILE A 379 14.54 -29.07 4.90
C ILE A 379 13.03 -29.29 5.04
N ARG A 380 12.64 -30.23 5.90
CA ARG A 380 11.24 -30.64 6.13
C ARG A 380 10.98 -30.88 7.62
N ASP A 381 9.69 -30.87 7.98
CA ASP A 381 9.17 -31.30 9.29
C ASP A 381 9.84 -30.63 10.50
N MET A 382 10.14 -29.33 10.38
CA MET A 382 10.78 -28.59 11.45
C MET A 382 9.82 -28.35 12.61
N LYS A 383 10.24 -28.69 13.83
CA LYS A 383 9.43 -28.52 15.04
C LYS A 383 10.29 -28.22 16.25
N ILE A 384 9.72 -27.48 17.21
CA ILE A 384 10.28 -27.29 18.54
C ILE A 384 9.28 -27.81 19.57
N GLY A 385 9.75 -28.70 20.45
CA GLY A 385 9.02 -29.24 21.59
C GLY A 385 9.75 -28.98 22.91
N LYS A 386 9.04 -29.04 24.04
CA LYS A 386 9.68 -29.02 25.36
C LYS A 386 10.44 -30.34 25.59
N SER A 387 11.63 -30.27 26.16
CA SER A 387 12.38 -31.47 26.52
C SER A 387 11.79 -32.08 27.80
N GLY A 388 11.43 -33.37 27.76
CA GLY A 388 10.91 -34.12 28.91
C GLY A 388 9.39 -34.10 29.11
N SER A 389 8.61 -33.80 28.05
CA SER A 389 7.15 -33.97 28.02
C SER A 389 6.74 -35.27 27.33
#